data_AF-A0A3A9EU35-F1
#
_entry.id   AF-A0A3A9EU35-F1
#
_cell.length_a   1.000
_cell.length_b   1.000
_cell.length_c   1.000
_cell.angle_alpha   90.00
_cell.angle_beta   90.00
_cell.angle_gamma   90.00
#
_symmetry.space_group_name_H-M   'P 1'
#
loop_
_entity.id
_entity.type
_entity.pdbx_description
1 polymer ?
#
loop_
_entity_poly.entity_id
_entity_poly.type
_entity_poly.pdbx_seq_one_letter_code
_entity_poly.pdbx_strand_id
1 'polypeptide(L)'
;MGNVKVEEVKRGRGRPKLDTHITEEYAPSRRQALNKMYMYEGVHLLLVAATEIQNSEVLWREDRTAVTLKSRDGILEQLGRIAVQDKLGRTDCIYLANLAIAAVQNGYTTREVEIALREIRMAAKSSMKNPDSEALYCALGNTVDILRSMGGIA
;
A
#
# COMPACT_ATOMS: atom_id res chain seq x y z
N MET A 1 -37.96 20.27 17.71
CA MET A 1 -37.30 19.25 16.88
C MET A 1 -36.21 19.94 16.09
N GLY A 2 -34.95 19.82 16.55
CA GLY A 2 -33.81 20.51 15.95
C GLY A 2 -33.28 19.75 14.74
N ASN A 3 -33.26 20.41 13.58
CA ASN A 3 -32.57 19.91 12.40
C ASN A 3 -31.07 20.13 12.56
N VAL A 4 -30.34 19.09 12.98
CA VAL A 4 -28.88 19.09 12.91
C VAL A 4 -28.49 18.90 11.45
N LYS A 5 -28.14 20.00 10.78
CA LYS A 5 -27.40 19.95 9.51
C LYS A 5 -26.01 19.39 9.80
N VAL A 6 -25.78 18.15 9.39
CA VAL A 6 -24.43 17.60 9.35
C VAL A 6 -23.69 18.35 8.25
N GLU A 7 -22.79 19.26 8.63
CA GLU A 7 -21.91 19.93 7.69
C GLU A 7 -21.01 18.88 7.02
N GLU A 8 -21.28 18.61 5.74
CA GLU A 8 -20.34 17.88 4.90
C GLU A 8 -19.05 18.70 4.81
N VAL A 9 -18.01 18.23 5.50
CA VAL A 9 -16.65 18.78 5.38
C VAL A 9 -16.24 18.69 3.91
N LYS A 10 -16.27 19.84 3.23
CA LYS A 10 -15.80 20.00 1.85
C LYS A 10 -14.33 19.56 1.79
N ARG A 11 -14.09 18.32 1.33
CA ARG A 11 -12.75 17.77 1.12
C ARG A 11 -12.07 18.54 -0.01
N GLY A 12 -11.15 19.43 0.33
CA GLY A 12 -10.28 20.08 -0.66
C GLY A 12 -9.58 19.02 -1.53
N ARG A 13 -9.55 19.25 -2.84
CA ARG A 13 -8.76 18.43 -3.77
C ARG A 13 -7.28 18.63 -3.44
N GLY A 14 -6.69 17.69 -2.72
CA GLY A 14 -5.29 17.71 -2.29
C GLY A 14 -4.89 16.37 -1.66
N ARG A 15 -3.58 16.07 -1.68
CA ARG A 15 -3.02 14.91 -0.99
C ARG A 15 -3.26 15.04 0.53
N PRO A 16 -3.38 13.92 1.27
CA PRO A 16 -3.48 13.94 2.72
C PRO A 16 -2.34 14.75 3.35
N LYS A 17 -2.64 15.51 4.42
CA LYS A 17 -1.64 16.22 5.23
C LYS A 17 -0.93 15.22 6.15
N LEU A 18 -0.11 14.34 5.58
CA LEU A 18 0.77 13.44 6.32
C LEU A 18 2.15 14.06 6.42
N ASP A 19 2.80 13.96 7.58
CA ASP A 19 4.19 14.38 7.73
C ASP A 19 5.07 13.64 6.72
N THR A 20 5.89 14.38 5.98
CA THR A 20 6.87 13.82 5.03
C THR A 20 8.26 13.66 5.63
N HIS A 21 8.45 14.09 6.87
CA HIS A 21 9.74 14.09 7.56
C HIS A 21 10.84 14.67 6.64
N ILE A 22 12.02 14.08 6.69
CA ILE A 22 13.19 14.46 5.90
C ILE A 22 12.97 14.39 4.38
N THR A 23 11.95 13.69 3.88
CA THR A 23 11.76 13.55 2.41
C THR A 23 11.33 14.86 1.73
N GLU A 24 10.81 15.82 2.50
CA GLU A 24 10.43 17.14 1.98
C GLU A 24 11.64 17.96 1.53
N GLU A 25 12.76 17.86 2.24
CA GLU A 25 14.00 18.57 1.92
C GLU A 25 14.66 18.08 0.62
N TYR A 26 14.39 16.83 0.23
CA TYR A 26 15.02 16.16 -0.90
C TYR A 26 14.08 15.92 -2.09
N ALA A 27 12.90 16.53 -2.10
CA ALA A 27 11.92 16.36 -3.17
C ALA A 27 11.49 17.70 -3.77
N PRO A 28 11.41 17.82 -5.12
CA PRO A 28 11.06 19.07 -5.79
C PRO A 28 9.58 19.43 -5.67
N SER A 29 8.75 18.57 -5.06
CA SER A 29 7.37 18.89 -4.73
C SER A 29 6.86 18.02 -3.58
N ARG A 30 5.84 18.51 -2.87
CA ARG A 30 5.15 17.76 -1.82
C ARG A 30 4.61 16.41 -2.28
N ARG A 31 4.16 16.32 -3.54
CA ARG A 31 3.69 15.06 -4.13
C ARG A 31 4.82 14.03 -4.21
N GLN A 32 5.99 14.47 -4.65
CA GLN A 32 7.15 13.58 -4.76
C GLN A 32 7.70 13.22 -3.38
N ALA A 33 7.71 14.16 -2.42
CA ALA A 33 8.04 13.89 -1.02
C ALA A 33 7.15 12.78 -0.45
N LEU A 34 5.82 12.91 -0.62
CA LEU A 34 4.86 11.91 -0.14
C LEU A 34 5.05 10.54 -0.79
N ASN A 35 5.30 10.48 -2.10
CA ASN A 35 5.55 9.21 -2.78
C ASN A 35 6.79 8.51 -2.22
N LYS A 36 7.85 9.29 -1.96
CA LYS A 36 9.09 8.78 -1.40
C LYS A 36 8.93 8.33 0.05
N MET A 37 8.20 9.10 0.86
CA MET A 37 7.82 8.69 2.22
C MET A 37 7.06 7.36 2.20
N TYR A 38 6.03 7.21 1.36
CA TYR A 38 5.30 5.94 1.29
C TYR A 38 6.18 4.78 0.82
N MET A 39 7.09 5.00 -0.12
CA MET A 39 8.05 3.96 -0.50
C MET A 39 8.91 3.53 0.69
N TYR A 40 9.44 4.48 1.48
CA TYR A 40 10.22 4.17 2.67
C TYR A 40 9.40 3.47 3.76
N GLU A 41 8.14 3.86 3.95
CA GLU A 41 7.21 3.15 4.86
C GLU A 41 6.93 1.72 4.39
N GLY A 42 6.85 1.52 3.07
CA GLY A 42 6.79 0.18 2.47
C GLY A 42 8.04 -0.65 2.79
N VAL A 43 9.24 -0.04 2.71
CA VAL A 43 10.50 -0.71 3.12
C VAL A 43 10.51 -0.99 4.61
N HIS A 44 10.08 -0.03 5.44
CA HIS A 44 10.01 -0.19 6.89
C HIS A 44 9.14 -1.38 7.28
N LEU A 45 7.97 -1.55 6.63
CA LEU A 45 7.12 -2.72 6.80
C LEU A 45 7.89 -4.03 6.54
N LEU A 46 8.63 -4.12 5.42
CA LEU A 46 9.43 -5.30 5.08
C LEU A 46 10.48 -5.62 6.15
N LEU A 47 11.16 -4.60 6.66
CA LEU A 47 12.24 -4.76 7.64
C LEU A 47 11.72 -5.14 9.04
N VAL A 48 10.66 -4.48 9.51
CA VAL A 48 10.11 -4.74 10.86
C VAL A 48 9.37 -6.07 10.93
N ALA A 49 8.76 -6.51 9.83
CA ALA A 49 8.08 -7.79 9.74
C ALA A 49 8.93 -8.87 9.04
N ALA A 50 10.26 -8.77 9.07
CA ALA A 50 11.15 -9.68 8.32
C ALA A 50 11.01 -11.16 8.72
N THR A 51 10.53 -11.48 9.92
CA THR A 51 10.23 -12.87 10.33
C THR A 51 8.95 -13.41 9.71
N GLU A 52 8.04 -12.53 9.27
CA GLU A 52 6.73 -12.86 8.71
C GLU A 52 6.68 -12.61 7.19
N ILE A 53 7.56 -11.77 6.67
CA ILE A 53 7.72 -11.45 5.25
C ILE A 53 9.01 -12.08 4.75
N GLN A 54 8.87 -13.22 4.09
CA GLN A 54 10.01 -13.93 3.51
C GLN A 54 10.35 -13.38 2.13
N ASN A 55 11.63 -13.44 1.77
CA ASN A 55 12.14 -13.03 0.46
C ASN A 55 11.88 -11.53 0.13
N SER A 56 11.97 -10.64 1.12
CA SER A 56 11.76 -9.20 0.94
C SER A 56 12.68 -8.57 -0.13
N GLU A 57 13.83 -9.19 -0.40
CA GLU A 57 14.78 -8.81 -1.46
C GLU A 57 14.20 -8.87 -2.87
N VAL A 58 13.06 -9.53 -3.06
CA VAL A 58 12.27 -9.51 -4.29
C VAL A 58 11.73 -8.10 -4.59
N LEU A 59 11.36 -7.36 -3.54
CA LEU A 59 10.81 -6.01 -3.63
C LEU A 59 11.86 -4.93 -3.36
N TRP A 60 12.77 -5.17 -2.42
CA TRP A 60 13.77 -4.19 -1.99
C TRP A 60 15.09 -4.84 -1.56
N ARG A 61 16.19 -4.48 -2.23
CA ARG A 61 17.55 -4.94 -1.88
C ARG A 61 18.54 -3.81 -2.03
N GLU A 62 19.22 -3.48 -0.93
CA GLU A 62 20.41 -2.64 -0.90
C GLU A 62 21.67 -3.52 -1.08
N ASP A 63 22.56 -3.15 -2.00
CA ASP A 63 23.91 -3.70 -2.12
C ASP A 63 24.93 -2.62 -1.78
N ARG A 64 25.41 -2.65 -0.54
CA ARG A 64 26.37 -1.66 -0.01
C ARG A 64 27.75 -1.79 -0.62
N THR A 65 28.12 -2.98 -1.11
CA THR A 65 29.43 -3.24 -1.69
C THR A 65 29.49 -2.68 -3.12
N ALA A 66 28.43 -2.92 -3.90
CA ALA A 66 28.32 -2.40 -5.25
C ALA A 66 27.81 -0.94 -5.30
N VAL A 67 27.38 -0.38 -4.16
CA VAL A 67 26.70 0.93 -4.07
C VAL A 67 25.50 0.98 -5.01
N THR A 68 24.72 -0.11 -5.03
CA THR A 68 23.52 -0.22 -5.87
C THR A 68 22.28 -0.51 -5.02
N LEU A 69 21.12 -0.11 -5.55
CA LEU A 69 19.82 -0.32 -4.93
C LEU A 69 18.86 -0.87 -5.98
N LYS A 70 18.21 -2.00 -5.66
CA LYS A 70 17.09 -2.52 -6.43
C LYS A 70 15.80 -2.33 -5.64
N SER A 71 14.85 -1.63 -6.23
CA SER A 71 13.59 -1.30 -5.57
C SER A 71 12.42 -1.38 -6.56
N ARG A 72 11.30 -1.94 -6.10
CA ARG A 72 10.02 -1.93 -6.81
C ARG A 72 9.15 -0.80 -6.25
N ASP A 73 9.56 0.44 -6.54
CA ASP A 73 9.00 1.66 -5.96
C ASP A 73 7.47 1.72 -6.00
N GLY A 74 6.84 1.31 -7.12
CA GLY A 74 5.38 1.30 -7.24
C GLY A 74 4.71 0.41 -6.20
N ILE A 75 5.21 -0.82 -6.01
CA ILE A 75 4.68 -1.77 -5.03
C ILE A 75 4.89 -1.22 -3.61
N LEU A 76 6.11 -0.77 -3.30
CA LEU A 76 6.47 -0.23 -1.99
C LEU A 76 5.64 1.02 -1.65
N GLU A 77 5.39 1.90 -2.62
CA GLU A 77 4.52 3.07 -2.45
C GLU A 77 3.10 2.63 -2.08
N GLN A 78 2.54 1.60 -2.73
CA GLN A 78 1.20 1.11 -2.38
C GLN A 78 1.17 0.49 -0.99
N LEU A 79 2.17 -0.31 -0.61
CA LEU A 79 2.28 -0.91 0.72
C LEU A 79 2.39 0.16 1.83
N GLY A 80 3.23 1.18 1.64
CA GLY A 80 3.32 2.27 2.61
C GLY A 80 2.02 3.09 2.70
N ARG A 81 1.29 3.27 1.60
CA ARG A 81 -0.03 3.90 1.64
C ARG A 81 -1.07 3.05 2.38
N ILE A 82 -1.05 1.73 2.17
CA ILE A 82 -1.91 0.78 2.90
C ILE A 82 -1.71 0.95 4.40
N ALA A 83 -0.45 0.95 4.85
CA ALA A 83 -0.09 1.05 6.25
C ALA A 83 -0.38 2.44 6.86
N VAL A 84 0.09 3.51 6.22
CA VAL A 84 0.08 4.86 6.84
C VAL A 84 -1.17 5.66 6.47
N GLN A 85 -1.56 5.63 5.20
CA GLN A 85 -2.65 6.47 4.70
C GLN A 85 -4.01 5.83 4.93
N ASP A 86 -4.14 4.54 4.59
CA ASP A 86 -5.40 3.81 4.65
C ASP A 86 -5.58 3.09 6.00
N LYS A 87 -4.50 2.96 6.78
CA LYS A 87 -4.48 2.45 8.16
C LYS A 87 -5.05 1.04 8.31
N LEU A 88 -4.73 0.16 7.35
CA LEU A 88 -5.06 -1.27 7.47
C LEU A 88 -4.26 -1.88 8.62
N GLY A 89 -4.77 -2.98 9.18
CA GLY A 89 -4.12 -3.68 10.27
C GLY A 89 -2.75 -4.22 9.85
N ARG A 90 -1.82 -4.33 10.81
CA ARG A 90 -0.46 -4.85 10.55
C ARG A 90 -0.49 -6.21 9.86
N THR A 91 -1.39 -7.11 10.29
CA THR A 91 -1.56 -8.44 9.70
C THR A 91 -1.97 -8.36 8.23
N ASP A 92 -2.90 -7.46 7.87
CA ASP A 92 -3.32 -7.27 6.48
C ASP A 92 -2.19 -6.71 5.63
N CYS A 93 -1.43 -5.75 6.16
CA CYS A 93 -0.26 -5.18 5.48
C CYS A 93 0.78 -6.26 5.17
N ILE A 94 1.09 -7.13 6.14
CA ILE A 94 2.03 -8.26 6.00
C ILE A 94 1.51 -9.26 4.96
N TYR A 95 0.23 -9.61 5.05
CA TYR A 95 -0.40 -10.53 4.11
C TYR A 95 -0.30 -10.00 2.68
N LEU A 96 -0.67 -8.73 2.44
CA LEU A 96 -0.59 -8.11 1.11
C LEU A 96 0.85 -7.99 0.60
N ALA A 97 1.83 -7.74 1.48
CA ALA A 97 3.24 -7.74 1.11
C ALA A 97 3.71 -9.12 0.63
N ASN A 98 3.35 -10.19 1.35
CA ASN A 98 3.66 -11.56 0.95
C ASN A 98 2.99 -11.95 -0.38
N LEU A 99 1.72 -11.56 -0.59
CA LEU A 99 1.06 -11.80 -1.89
C LEU A 99 1.76 -11.04 -3.03
N ALA A 100 2.19 -9.80 -2.80
CA ALA A 100 2.93 -9.03 -3.79
C ALA A 100 4.28 -9.67 -4.15
N ILE A 101 5.00 -10.22 -3.15
CA ILE A 101 6.23 -10.99 -3.36
C ILE A 101 5.93 -12.23 -4.22
N ALA A 102 4.93 -13.01 -3.84
CA ALA A 102 4.53 -14.21 -4.56
C ALA A 102 4.16 -13.91 -6.02
N ALA A 103 3.37 -12.86 -6.27
CA ALA A 103 2.99 -12.44 -7.62
C ALA A 103 4.21 -12.06 -8.48
N VAL A 104 5.15 -11.32 -7.91
CA VAL A 104 6.40 -10.98 -8.60
C VAL A 104 7.24 -12.23 -8.90
N GLN A 105 7.34 -13.16 -7.95
CA GLN A 105 8.05 -14.42 -8.15
C GLN A 105 7.38 -15.30 -9.21
N ASN A 106 6.05 -15.21 -9.33
CA ASN A 106 5.26 -15.88 -10.36
C ASN A 106 5.30 -15.18 -11.73
N GLY A 107 6.17 -14.19 -11.91
CA GLY A 107 6.46 -13.58 -13.21
C GLY A 107 5.65 -12.33 -13.55
N TYR A 108 4.77 -11.87 -12.67
CA TYR A 108 4.04 -10.62 -12.90
C TYR A 108 4.95 -9.40 -12.81
N THR A 109 4.68 -8.41 -13.63
CA THR A 109 5.44 -7.16 -13.65
C THR A 109 5.15 -6.32 -12.41
N THR A 110 6.08 -5.42 -12.07
CA THR A 110 5.85 -4.44 -10.98
C THR A 110 4.55 -3.66 -11.19
N ARG A 111 4.21 -3.34 -12.45
CA ARG A 111 3.06 -2.52 -12.77
C ARG A 111 1.74 -3.24 -12.53
N GLU A 112 1.65 -4.52 -12.89
CA GLU A 112 0.44 -5.33 -12.67
C GLU A 112 0.17 -5.49 -11.17
N VAL A 113 1.20 -5.80 -10.39
CA VAL A 113 1.09 -5.95 -8.93
C VAL A 113 0.73 -4.61 -8.26
N GLU A 114 1.31 -3.50 -8.71
CA GLU A 114 0.93 -2.15 -8.23
C GLU A 114 -0.56 -1.85 -8.48
N ILE A 115 -1.08 -2.21 -9.66
CA ILE A 115 -2.49 -2.00 -10.00
C ILE A 115 -3.39 -2.82 -9.08
N ALA A 116 -3.09 -4.11 -8.89
CA ALA A 116 -3.86 -4.98 -7.99
C ALA A 116 -3.88 -4.45 -6.54
N LEU A 117 -2.73 -4.05 -6.00
CA LEU A 117 -2.65 -3.42 -4.67
C LEU A 117 -3.46 -2.13 -4.59
N ARG A 118 -3.44 -1.30 -5.65
CA ARG A 118 -4.24 -0.08 -5.69
C ARG A 118 -5.74 -0.37 -5.69
N GLU A 119 -6.20 -1.41 -6.38
CA GLU A 119 -7.61 -1.83 -6.38
C GLU A 119 -8.05 -2.31 -5.00
N ILE A 120 -7.24 -3.15 -4.34
CA ILE A 120 -7.45 -3.58 -2.95
C ILE A 120 -7.59 -2.37 -2.02
N ARG A 121 -6.69 -1.38 -2.13
CA ARG A 121 -6.76 -0.14 -1.33
C ARG A 121 -8.08 0.59 -1.51
N MET A 122 -8.55 0.72 -2.75
CA MET A 122 -9.80 1.42 -3.04
C MET A 122 -11.03 0.65 -2.55
N ALA A 123 -11.02 -0.69 -2.66
CA ALA A 123 -12.06 -1.55 -2.14
C ALA A 123 -12.09 -1.53 -0.61
N ALA A 124 -10.94 -1.67 0.06
CA ALA A 124 -10.81 -1.63 1.51
C ALA A 124 -11.32 -0.30 2.06
N LYS A 125 -10.91 0.81 1.46
CA LYS A 125 -11.40 2.15 1.83
C LYS A 125 -12.91 2.31 1.67
N SER A 126 -13.52 1.61 0.71
CA SER A 126 -14.97 1.66 0.49
C SER A 126 -15.72 0.79 1.50
N SER A 127 -15.21 -0.41 1.77
CA SER A 127 -15.73 -1.35 2.77
C SER A 127 -15.63 -0.77 4.20
N MET A 128 -14.47 -0.22 4.60
CA MET A 128 -14.29 0.41 5.91
C MET A 128 -15.21 1.60 6.17
N LYS A 129 -15.66 2.29 5.12
CA LYS A 129 -16.63 3.40 5.24
C LYS A 129 -18.08 2.92 5.39
N ASN A 130 -18.36 1.70 4.97
CA ASN A 130 -19.70 1.12 4.90
C ASN A 130 -19.63 -0.33 5.44
N PRO A 131 -19.35 -0.50 6.73
CA PRO A 131 -19.04 -1.82 7.31
C PRO A 131 -20.21 -2.82 7.17
N ASP A 132 -21.45 -2.34 7.10
CA ASP A 132 -22.64 -3.18 6.99
C ASP A 132 -22.95 -3.62 5.54
N SER A 133 -22.17 -3.14 4.57
CA SER A 133 -22.36 -3.49 3.16
C SER A 133 -21.64 -4.78 2.82
N GLU A 134 -22.38 -5.90 2.86
CA GLU A 134 -21.88 -7.22 2.44
C GLU A 134 -21.32 -7.19 1.02
N ALA A 135 -21.96 -6.47 0.10
CA ALA A 135 -21.49 -6.32 -1.28
C ALA A 135 -20.08 -5.68 -1.37
N LEU A 136 -19.80 -4.66 -0.55
CA LEU A 136 -18.49 -4.02 -0.53
C LEU A 136 -17.42 -4.88 0.15
N TYR A 137 -17.82 -5.67 1.16
CA TYR A 137 -16.94 -6.66 1.76
C TYR A 137 -16.56 -7.77 0.76
N CYS A 138 -17.54 -8.31 0.03
CA CYS A 138 -17.31 -9.28 -1.04
C CYS A 138 -16.44 -8.69 -2.16
N ALA A 139 -16.66 -7.43 -2.55
CA ALA A 139 -15.83 -6.77 -3.55
C ALA A 139 -14.37 -6.62 -3.11
N LEU A 140 -14.12 -6.33 -1.82
CA LEU A 140 -12.78 -6.35 -1.26
C LEU A 140 -12.16 -7.76 -1.36
N GLY A 141 -12.89 -8.79 -0.95
CA GLY A 141 -12.46 -10.19 -1.08
C GLY A 141 -12.02 -10.53 -2.52
N ASN A 142 -12.86 -10.21 -3.50
CA ASN A 142 -12.55 -10.45 -4.92
C ASN A 142 -11.25 -9.77 -5.37
N THR A 143 -10.98 -8.54 -4.93
CA THR A 143 -9.72 -7.85 -5.28
C THR A 143 -8.50 -8.51 -4.64
N VAL A 144 -8.64 -9.06 -3.43
CA VAL A 144 -7.58 -9.81 -2.75
C VAL A 144 -7.34 -11.15 -3.46
N ASP A 145 -8.41 -11.84 -3.87
CA ASP A 145 -8.33 -13.11 -4.60
C ASP A 145 -7.64 -12.97 -5.96
N ILE A 146 -7.81 -11.82 -6.64
CA ILE A 146 -7.01 -11.51 -7.84
C ILE A 146 -5.52 -11.54 -7.50
N LEU A 147 -5.09 -10.83 -6.46
CA LEU A 147 -3.66 -10.80 -6.09
C LEU A 147 -3.16 -12.17 -5.59
N ARG A 148 -4.00 -12.96 -4.90
CA ARG A 148 -3.69 -14.36 -4.54
C ARG A 148 -3.45 -15.22 -5.77
N SER A 149 -4.34 -15.12 -6.76
CA SER A 149 -4.23 -15.87 -8.01
C SER A 149 -2.95 -15.50 -8.79
N MET A 150 -2.59 -14.20 -8.79
CA MET A 150 -1.31 -13.75 -9.35
C MET A 150 -0.12 -14.40 -8.63
N GLY A 151 -0.21 -14.59 -7.32
CA GLY A 151 0.79 -15.32 -6.53
C GLY A 151 0.79 -16.83 -6.70
N GLY A 152 -0.11 -17.40 -7.51
CA GLY A 152 -0.27 -18.86 -7.65
C GLY A 152 -0.85 -19.53 -6.41
N ILE A 153 -1.54 -18.78 -5.55
CA ILE A 153 -2.14 -19.27 -4.31
C ILE A 153 -3.62 -19.54 -4.57
N ALA A 154 -4.02 -20.81 -4.49
CA ALA A 154 -5.40 -21.26 -4.58
C ALA A 154 -6.23 -20.88 -3.33
#